data_AF-A0A750VT10-F1
#
_entry.id   AF-A0A750VT10-F1
#
_cell.length_a   1.000
_cell.length_b   1.000
_cell.length_c   1.000
_cell.angle_alpha   90.00
_cell.angle_beta   90.00
_cell.angle_gamma   90.00
#
_symmetry.space_group_name_H-M   'P 1'
#
loop_
_entity.id
_entity.type
_entity.pdbx_description
1 polymer ?
#
loop_
_entity_poly.entity_id
_entity_poly.type
_entity_poly.pdbx_seq_one_letter_code
_entity_poly.pdbx_strand_id
1 'polypeptide(L)'
;MKKNYLTLILPSLLSGCAGISGSNNVAPSDTPALVFVDGQISESAGVLALTQQRLSPPKITPPPRVSVPETVKTAHPVSESRPLPSPTISQNFSRLIITGKPGSAPVTLSPTARNRTVSQWIKTLLPEGWKFRQENAATPKLNTKLVSWSANDQWTRSLNRLLEEQHLWGHLDWDNKTLTVTTS
;
A
#
# COMPACT_ATOMS: atom_id res chain seq x y z
N MET A 1 -44.77 3.03 64.17
CA MET A 1 -44.20 1.69 63.87
C MET A 1 -43.17 1.85 62.75
N LYS A 2 -41.99 1.25 62.94
CA LYS A 2 -40.73 1.52 62.21
C LYS A 2 -40.76 0.94 60.78
N LYS A 3 -40.31 1.73 59.81
CA LYS A 3 -40.06 1.33 58.42
C LYS A 3 -38.54 1.21 58.23
N ASN A 4 -38.08 0.04 57.81
CA ASN A 4 -36.68 -0.24 57.53
C ASN A 4 -36.33 0.26 56.12
N TYR A 5 -35.35 1.14 56.01
CA TYR A 5 -34.72 1.49 54.74
C TYR A 5 -33.24 1.14 54.82
N LEU A 6 -32.84 0.16 54.02
CA LEU A 6 -31.46 -0.28 53.82
C LEU A 6 -30.76 0.75 52.94
N THR A 7 -30.01 1.66 53.54
CA THR A 7 -29.13 2.61 52.84
C THR A 7 -27.83 1.90 52.46
N LEU A 8 -27.63 1.68 51.15
CA LEU A 8 -26.36 1.20 50.61
C LEU A 8 -25.38 2.39 50.57
N ILE A 9 -24.42 2.41 51.49
CA ILE A 9 -23.41 3.47 51.61
C ILE A 9 -22.22 3.08 50.73
N LEU A 10 -22.00 3.82 49.64
CA LEU A 10 -20.79 3.73 48.81
C LEU A 10 -19.67 4.53 49.51
N PRO A 11 -18.50 3.93 49.85
CA PRO A 11 -17.41 4.68 50.46
C PRO A 11 -16.61 5.44 49.40
N SER A 12 -16.59 6.75 49.57
CA SER A 12 -15.62 7.69 49.02
C SER A 12 -14.20 7.28 49.43
N LEU A 13 -13.33 6.99 48.46
CA LEU A 13 -11.87 7.02 48.66
C LEU A 13 -11.30 8.25 47.94
N LEU A 14 -11.56 9.39 48.56
CA LEU A 14 -10.78 10.60 48.37
C LEU A 14 -9.58 10.47 49.33
N SER A 15 -8.41 10.07 48.82
CA SER A 15 -7.14 10.22 49.55
C SER A 15 -6.38 11.37 48.92
N GLY A 16 -6.33 12.48 49.64
CA GLY A 16 -5.38 13.56 49.45
C GLY A 16 -4.69 13.84 50.78
N CYS A 17 -3.36 14.00 50.75
CA CYS A 17 -2.51 14.65 51.75
C CYS A 17 -1.11 14.79 51.10
N ALA A 18 -0.62 15.92 50.57
CA ALA A 18 -0.36 17.28 51.06
C ALA A 18 1.11 17.50 51.51
N GLY A 19 1.80 18.43 50.81
CA GLY A 19 2.98 19.22 51.26
C GLY A 19 4.32 18.47 51.31
N ILE A 20 5.48 19.00 50.91
CA ILE A 20 6.00 20.37 50.95
C ILE A 20 7.25 20.52 50.05
N SER A 21 7.29 21.66 49.34
CA SER A 21 8.38 22.42 48.70
C SER A 21 9.86 21.95 48.77
N GLY A 22 10.57 22.08 47.64
CA GLY A 22 12.01 22.33 47.64
C GLY A 22 12.81 21.84 46.43
N SER A 23 12.80 22.62 45.34
CA SER A 23 13.88 22.81 44.35
C SER A 23 14.62 21.58 43.80
N ASN A 24 14.48 21.33 42.49
CA ASN A 24 15.63 21.32 41.57
C ASN A 24 15.14 21.48 40.12
N ASN A 25 15.61 22.56 39.52
CA ASN A 25 15.43 22.91 38.11
C ASN A 25 15.83 21.74 37.21
N VAL A 26 14.89 21.17 36.45
CA VAL A 26 15.20 20.38 35.26
C VAL A 26 14.43 21.00 34.10
N ALA A 27 15.19 21.56 33.18
CA ALA A 27 14.73 22.22 31.96
C ALA A 27 13.77 21.31 31.15
N PRO A 28 12.83 21.89 30.38
CA PRO A 28 12.01 21.11 29.47
C PRO A 28 12.93 20.49 28.40
N SER A 29 13.05 19.16 28.38
CA SER A 29 13.70 18.49 27.25
C SER A 29 12.75 18.55 26.06
N ASP A 30 12.85 19.62 25.29
CA ASP A 30 12.31 19.72 23.93
C ASP A 30 13.05 18.74 23.02
N THR A 31 12.79 17.44 23.20
CA THR A 31 13.21 16.44 22.22
C THR A 31 12.09 16.34 21.19
N PRO A 32 12.26 16.86 19.96
CA PRO A 32 11.18 16.88 18.99
C PRO A 32 10.77 15.44 18.66
N ALA A 33 9.46 15.18 18.55
CA ALA A 33 8.90 13.85 18.27
C ALA A 33 9.51 13.17 17.03
N LEU A 34 10.04 13.96 16.08
CA LEU A 34 10.83 13.50 14.94
C LEU A 34 12.06 12.67 15.34
N VAL A 35 12.76 13.03 16.41
CA VAL A 35 13.97 12.33 16.89
C VAL A 35 13.62 11.01 17.57
N PHE A 36 12.46 10.94 18.25
CA PHE A 36 11.96 9.69 18.84
C PHE A 36 11.54 8.68 17.76
N VAL A 37 10.81 9.14 16.73
CA VAL A 37 10.41 8.28 15.61
C VAL A 37 11.62 7.79 14.82
N ASP A 38 12.59 8.67 14.56
CA ASP A 38 13.83 8.29 13.85
C ASP A 38 14.67 7.30 14.67
N GLY A 39 14.72 7.45 15.99
CA GLY A 39 15.34 6.48 16.90
C GLY A 39 14.71 5.07 16.82
N GLN A 40 13.38 4.99 16.80
CA GLN A 40 12.64 3.72 16.66
C GLN A 40 12.80 3.08 15.27
N ILE A 41 12.89 3.88 14.20
CA ILE A 41 13.17 3.38 12.85
C ILE A 41 14.60 2.85 12.76
N SER A 42 15.56 3.56 13.35
CA SER A 42 16.97 3.14 13.35
C SER A 42 17.19 1.84 14.13
N GLU A 43 16.51 1.67 15.26
CA GLU A 43 16.53 0.42 16.05
C GLU A 43 15.96 -0.78 15.28
N SER A 44 14.84 -0.59 14.57
CA SER A 44 14.19 -1.66 13.80
C SER A 44 14.91 -2.01 12.49
N ALA A 45 15.69 -1.08 11.93
CA ALA A 45 16.50 -1.33 10.72
C ALA A 45 17.53 -2.44 10.92
N GLY A 46 18.14 -2.54 12.10
CA GLY A 46 19.12 -3.60 12.42
C GLY A 46 18.50 -4.99 12.42
N VAL A 47 17.30 -5.13 13.00
CA VAL A 47 16.57 -6.41 13.04
C VAL A 47 16.14 -6.83 11.63
N LEU A 48 15.68 -5.88 10.81
CA LEU A 48 15.32 -6.14 9.42
C LEU A 48 16.54 -6.53 8.58
N ALA A 49 17.68 -5.85 8.75
CA ALA A 49 18.92 -6.18 8.04
C ALA A 49 19.42 -7.60 8.40
N LEU A 50 19.40 -7.94 9.69
CA LEU A 50 19.79 -9.28 10.16
C LEU A 50 18.82 -10.35 9.66
N THR A 51 17.52 -10.07 9.65
CA THR A 51 16.50 -10.99 9.12
C THR A 51 16.66 -11.17 7.61
N GLN A 52 16.89 -10.10 6.85
CA GLN A 52 17.15 -10.16 5.42
C GLN A 52 18.44 -10.93 5.12
N GLN A 53 19.48 -10.78 5.93
CA GLN A 53 20.71 -11.56 5.80
C GLN A 53 20.48 -13.05 6.06
N ARG A 54 19.63 -13.40 7.04
CA ARG A 54 19.26 -14.80 7.33
C ARG A 54 18.38 -15.43 6.24
N LEU A 55 17.56 -14.63 5.58
CA LEU A 55 16.72 -15.05 4.46
C LEU A 55 17.46 -15.01 3.12
N SER A 56 18.63 -14.39 3.06
CA SER A 56 19.44 -14.34 1.85
C SER A 56 19.94 -15.75 1.51
N PRO A 57 19.74 -16.24 0.28
CA PRO A 57 20.24 -17.56 -0.12
C PRO A 57 21.77 -17.60 0.04
N PRO A 58 22.33 -18.73 0.49
CA PRO A 58 23.77 -18.84 0.71
C PRO A 58 24.50 -18.56 -0.60
N LYS A 59 25.52 -17.70 -0.54
CA LYS A 59 26.45 -17.49 -1.65
C LYS A 59 27.13 -18.82 -1.94
N ILE A 60 26.71 -19.48 -3.02
CA ILE A 60 27.33 -20.71 -3.49
C ILE A 60 28.71 -20.32 -4.04
N THR A 61 29.74 -20.51 -3.23
CA THR A 61 31.11 -20.51 -3.74
C THR A 61 31.26 -21.78 -4.58
N PRO A 62 31.56 -21.68 -5.89
CA PRO A 62 31.77 -22.89 -6.69
C PRO A 62 32.97 -23.66 -6.10
N PRO A 63 32.84 -24.98 -5.85
CA PRO A 63 33.95 -25.77 -5.35
C PRO A 63 35.05 -25.86 -6.42
N PRO A 64 36.34 -26.01 -6.02
CA PRO A 64 37.41 -26.25 -6.97
C PRO A 64 37.13 -27.55 -7.73
N ARG A 65 37.14 -27.45 -9.06
CA ARG A 65 36.87 -28.56 -9.99
C ARG A 65 37.97 -29.61 -9.85
N VAL A 66 37.67 -30.72 -9.18
CA VAL A 66 38.46 -31.96 -9.29
C VAL A 66 37.79 -32.83 -10.34
N SER A 67 38.50 -33.10 -11.43
CA SER A 67 38.05 -33.97 -12.51
C SER A 67 38.13 -35.43 -12.07
N VAL A 68 36.99 -36.14 -12.04
CA VAL A 68 36.93 -37.61 -11.97
C VAL A 68 35.85 -38.09 -12.95
N PRO A 69 36.06 -39.15 -13.75
CA PRO A 69 35.13 -39.54 -14.81
C PRO A 69 33.94 -40.38 -14.31
N GLU A 70 32.80 -40.13 -14.96
CA GLU A 70 31.53 -40.86 -15.12
C GLU A 70 31.15 -41.98 -14.13
N THR A 71 29.97 -41.87 -13.50
CA THR A 71 28.77 -42.70 -13.80
C THR A 71 27.63 -42.35 -12.80
N VAL A 72 26.38 -42.55 -13.25
CA VAL A 72 25.08 -42.48 -12.55
C VAL A 72 24.31 -41.15 -12.71
N LYS A 73 23.30 -41.22 -13.59
CA LYS A 73 22.20 -40.27 -13.71
C LYS A 73 21.39 -40.24 -12.39
N THR A 74 21.63 -39.21 -11.58
CA THR A 74 20.65 -38.77 -10.59
C THR A 74 20.17 -37.40 -11.05
N ALA A 75 18.92 -37.33 -11.51
CA ALA A 75 18.28 -36.06 -11.83
C ALA A 75 18.14 -35.24 -10.55
N HIS A 76 19.06 -34.30 -10.33
CA HIS A 76 18.85 -33.25 -9.36
C HIS A 76 17.62 -32.45 -9.79
N PRO A 77 16.61 -32.22 -8.92
CA PRO A 77 15.57 -31.27 -9.24
C PRO A 77 16.23 -29.89 -9.28
N VAL A 78 16.48 -29.39 -10.48
CA VAL A 78 16.83 -28.00 -10.69
C VAL A 78 15.64 -27.19 -10.16
N SER A 79 15.82 -26.50 -9.03
CA SER A 79 14.89 -25.46 -8.60
C SER A 79 15.01 -24.32 -9.59
N GLU A 80 14.26 -24.41 -10.68
CA GLU A 80 14.14 -23.36 -11.65
C GLU A 80 13.15 -22.33 -11.09
N SER A 81 13.67 -21.21 -10.58
CA SER A 81 12.85 -20.05 -10.21
C SER A 81 12.26 -19.43 -11.47
N ARG A 82 11.19 -20.05 -11.99
CA ARG A 82 10.46 -19.50 -13.11
C ARG A 82 9.67 -18.28 -12.62
N PRO A 83 9.81 -17.10 -13.26
CA PRO A 83 8.97 -15.96 -12.90
C PRO A 83 7.50 -16.35 -13.02
N LEU A 84 6.69 -15.95 -12.04
CA LEU A 84 5.25 -16.17 -12.11
C LEU A 84 4.71 -15.55 -13.40
N PRO A 85 3.78 -16.22 -14.10
CA PRO A 85 3.14 -15.63 -15.27
C PRO A 85 2.49 -14.31 -14.85
N SER A 86 2.66 -13.27 -15.67
CA SER A 86 1.99 -12.00 -15.40
C SER A 86 0.48 -12.23 -15.32
N PRO A 87 -0.20 -11.60 -14.36
CA PRO A 87 -1.62 -11.84 -14.16
C PRO A 87 -2.40 -11.37 -15.41
N THR A 88 -3.27 -12.25 -15.90
CA THR A 88 -4.17 -11.93 -17.01
C THR A 88 -5.16 -10.83 -16.60
N ILE A 89 -5.46 -9.91 -17.51
CA ILE A 89 -6.47 -8.87 -17.31
C ILE A 89 -7.84 -9.52 -17.13
N SER A 90 -8.54 -9.15 -16.06
CA SER A 90 -9.97 -9.45 -15.94
C SER A 90 -10.74 -8.75 -17.05
N GLN A 91 -11.73 -9.42 -17.64
CA GLN A 91 -12.53 -8.84 -18.73
C GLN A 91 -13.85 -8.20 -18.27
N ASN A 92 -14.30 -8.45 -17.04
CA ASN A 92 -15.57 -7.94 -16.54
C ASN A 92 -15.38 -6.60 -15.81
N PHE A 93 -15.77 -5.51 -16.47
CA PHE A 93 -15.70 -4.15 -15.97
C PHE A 93 -17.05 -3.45 -16.12
N SER A 94 -17.49 -2.77 -15.05
CA SER A 94 -18.77 -2.06 -15.04
C SER A 94 -18.71 -0.69 -15.72
N ARG A 95 -17.54 -0.04 -15.72
CA ARG A 95 -17.36 1.35 -16.19
C ARG A 95 -16.20 1.54 -17.16
N LEU A 96 -15.53 0.45 -17.53
CA LEU A 96 -14.36 0.47 -18.40
C LEU A 96 -14.62 -0.43 -19.61
N ILE A 97 -14.70 0.17 -20.79
CA ILE A 97 -14.81 -0.54 -22.06
C ILE A 97 -13.39 -0.73 -22.59
N ILE A 98 -13.03 -1.95 -22.94
CA ILE A 98 -11.70 -2.29 -23.43
C ILE A 98 -11.76 -2.70 -24.91
N THR A 99 -10.93 -2.09 -25.74
CA THR A 99 -10.75 -2.41 -27.16
C THR A 99 -9.28 -2.67 -27.48
N GLY A 100 -9.03 -3.38 -28.58
CA GLY A 100 -7.68 -3.84 -28.97
C GLY A 100 -7.23 -5.10 -28.24
N LYS A 101 -5.96 -5.47 -28.41
CA LYS A 101 -5.40 -6.69 -27.80
C LYS A 101 -4.86 -6.40 -26.39
N PRO A 102 -5.48 -6.91 -25.31
CA PRO A 102 -5.01 -6.64 -23.96
C PRO A 102 -3.63 -7.25 -23.73
N GLY A 103 -2.71 -6.43 -23.21
CA GLY A 103 -1.37 -6.86 -22.81
C GLY A 103 -1.33 -7.37 -21.36
N SER A 104 -0.12 -7.39 -20.79
CA SER A 104 0.04 -7.57 -19.34
C SER A 104 -0.44 -6.32 -18.59
N ALA A 105 -1.24 -6.50 -17.53
CA ALA A 105 -1.58 -5.43 -16.59
C ALA A 105 -0.93 -5.72 -15.24
N PRO A 106 0.24 -5.11 -14.95
CA PRO A 106 0.89 -5.31 -13.66
C PRO A 106 0.03 -4.76 -12.54
N VAL A 107 0.21 -5.32 -11.35
CA VAL A 107 -0.36 -4.80 -10.11
C VAL A 107 0.30 -3.48 -9.80
N THR A 108 -0.51 -2.44 -9.60
CA THR A 108 -0.05 -1.11 -9.20
C THR A 108 -0.31 -0.90 -7.72
N LEU A 109 0.75 -0.61 -6.98
CA LEU A 109 0.66 -0.11 -5.61
C LEU A 109 0.73 1.41 -5.64
N SER A 110 -0.40 2.07 -5.41
CA SER A 110 -0.44 3.51 -5.16
C SER A 110 -0.82 3.74 -3.70
N PRO A 111 0.12 4.20 -2.85
CA PRO A 111 -0.14 4.43 -1.44
C PRO A 111 -1.25 5.47 -1.27
N THR A 112 -1.93 5.43 -0.13
CA THR A 112 -3.02 6.35 0.18
C THR A 112 -2.54 7.80 0.06
N ALA A 113 -3.08 8.53 -0.89
CA ALA A 113 -2.81 9.95 -1.07
C ALA A 113 -4.10 10.76 -0.89
N ARG A 114 -3.92 11.97 -0.36
CA ARG A 114 -5.02 12.91 -0.10
C ARG A 114 -4.96 14.07 -1.08
N ASN A 115 -6.09 14.75 -1.27
CA ASN A 115 -6.19 16.00 -2.03
C ASN A 115 -5.72 15.93 -3.49
N ARG A 116 -5.76 14.73 -4.10
CA ARG A 116 -5.49 14.55 -5.53
C ARG A 116 -6.80 14.58 -6.32
N THR A 117 -6.75 15.17 -7.51
CA THR A 117 -7.89 15.15 -8.42
C THR A 117 -8.07 13.76 -9.03
N VAL A 118 -9.28 13.46 -9.49
CA VAL A 118 -9.55 12.21 -10.22
C VAL A 118 -8.64 12.09 -11.45
N SER A 119 -8.42 13.19 -12.19
CA SER A 119 -7.49 13.22 -13.32
C SER A 119 -6.04 12.90 -12.94
N GLN A 120 -5.58 13.37 -11.78
CA GLN A 120 -4.24 13.04 -11.27
C GLN A 120 -4.13 11.56 -10.90
N TRP A 121 -5.17 10.97 -10.32
CA TRP A 121 -5.22 9.54 -10.04
C TRP A 121 -5.18 8.71 -11.32
N ILE A 122 -5.99 9.05 -12.32
CA ILE A 122 -6.00 8.37 -13.62
C ILE A 122 -4.60 8.41 -14.25
N LYS A 123 -3.95 9.57 -14.28
CA LYS A 123 -2.57 9.71 -14.81
C LYS A 123 -1.54 8.89 -14.04
N THR A 124 -1.75 8.67 -12.74
CA THR A 124 -0.86 7.84 -11.91
C THR A 124 -1.06 6.35 -12.16
N LEU A 125 -2.29 5.93 -12.44
CA LEU A 125 -2.64 4.54 -12.73
C LEU A 125 -2.23 4.11 -14.15
N LEU A 126 -2.27 5.04 -15.10
CA LEU A 126 -1.92 4.74 -16.48
C LEU A 126 -0.43 4.36 -16.60
N PRO A 127 -0.09 3.28 -17.32
CA PRO A 127 1.30 2.95 -17.59
C PRO A 127 2.00 4.03 -18.42
N GLU A 128 3.33 4.01 -18.42
CA GLU A 128 4.11 4.94 -19.22
C GLU A 128 3.78 4.84 -20.73
N GLY A 129 3.75 6.00 -21.40
CA GLY A 129 3.43 6.10 -22.82
C GLY A 129 1.93 6.04 -23.16
N TRP A 130 1.05 5.89 -22.17
CA TRP A 130 -0.39 6.00 -22.38
C TRP A 130 -0.86 7.45 -22.51
N LYS A 131 -1.81 7.67 -23.42
CA LYS A 131 -2.45 8.97 -23.65
C LYS A 131 -3.74 9.04 -22.85
N PHE A 132 -3.91 10.12 -22.10
CA PHE A 132 -5.17 10.43 -21.41
C PHE A 132 -5.94 11.51 -22.17
N ARG A 133 -7.14 11.17 -22.63
CA ARG A 133 -8.10 12.06 -23.26
C ARG A 133 -9.34 12.16 -22.39
N GLN A 134 -9.94 13.33 -22.36
CA GLN A 134 -11.17 13.60 -21.64
C GLN A 134 -12.14 14.32 -22.56
N GLU A 135 -13.42 14.01 -22.43
CA GLU A 135 -14.48 14.81 -23.03
C GLU A 135 -14.77 16.03 -22.17
N ASN A 136 -15.25 17.11 -22.80
CA ASN A 136 -15.52 18.37 -22.10
C ASN A 136 -16.48 18.19 -20.93
N ALA A 137 -17.50 17.35 -21.09
CA ALA A 137 -18.50 17.04 -20.07
C ALA A 137 -17.91 16.36 -18.82
N ALA A 138 -16.81 15.60 -18.96
CA ALA A 138 -16.17 14.91 -17.84
C ALA A 138 -15.26 15.82 -17.01
N THR A 139 -14.87 16.98 -17.54
CA THR A 139 -13.90 17.90 -16.91
C THR A 139 -14.25 18.28 -15.46
N PRO A 140 -15.50 18.63 -15.11
CA PRO A 140 -15.84 18.98 -13.73
C PRO A 140 -15.57 17.83 -12.76
N LYS A 141 -16.03 16.62 -13.09
CA LYS A 141 -15.82 15.41 -12.28
C LYS A 141 -14.35 15.02 -12.20
N LEU A 142 -13.60 15.19 -13.28
CA LEU A 142 -12.16 14.91 -13.32
C LEU A 142 -11.33 15.84 -12.44
N ASN A 143 -11.81 17.06 -12.19
CA ASN A 143 -11.17 18.04 -11.32
C ASN A 143 -11.59 17.92 -9.84
N THR A 144 -12.56 17.06 -9.53
CA THR A 144 -12.95 16.76 -8.15
C THR A 144 -11.75 16.21 -7.37
N LYS A 145 -11.48 16.78 -6.20
CA LYS A 145 -10.44 16.29 -5.29
C LYS A 145 -11.01 15.20 -4.40
N LEU A 146 -10.32 14.07 -4.36
CA LEU A 146 -10.65 12.98 -3.44
C LEU A 146 -10.00 13.25 -2.08
N VAL A 147 -10.79 13.11 -1.01
CA VAL A 147 -10.31 13.29 0.38
C VAL A 147 -9.19 12.29 0.68
N SER A 148 -9.36 11.04 0.27
CA SER A 148 -8.39 9.97 0.41
C SER A 148 -8.71 8.87 -0.60
N TRP A 149 -7.69 8.38 -1.31
CA TRP A 149 -7.83 7.26 -2.24
C TRP A 149 -6.52 6.47 -2.34
N SER A 150 -6.59 5.20 -2.69
CA SER A 150 -5.43 4.29 -2.81
C SER A 150 -5.70 3.20 -3.83
N ALA A 151 -4.65 2.59 -4.39
CA ALA A 151 -4.78 1.45 -5.29
C ALA A 151 -3.79 0.35 -4.90
N ASN A 152 -4.25 -0.90 -4.91
CA ASN A 152 -3.42 -2.09 -4.63
C ASN A 152 -3.91 -3.29 -5.44
N ASP A 153 -4.18 -3.06 -6.73
CA ASP A 153 -4.68 -4.06 -7.67
C ASP A 153 -4.09 -3.79 -9.06
N GLN A 154 -4.39 -4.63 -10.04
CA GLN A 154 -4.15 -4.34 -11.45
C GLN A 154 -4.65 -2.93 -11.78
N TRP A 155 -3.84 -2.17 -12.52
CA TRP A 155 -4.17 -0.77 -12.79
C TRP A 155 -5.52 -0.60 -13.50
N THR A 156 -5.93 -1.58 -14.32
CA THR A 156 -7.24 -1.61 -15.00
C THR A 156 -8.41 -1.79 -14.03
N ARG A 157 -8.24 -2.63 -12.99
CA ARG A 157 -9.22 -2.82 -11.90
C ARG A 157 -9.34 -1.57 -11.05
N SER A 158 -8.20 -1.00 -10.68
CA SER A 158 -8.11 0.25 -9.92
C SER A 158 -8.75 1.41 -10.69
N LEU A 159 -8.51 1.49 -11.99
CA LEU A 159 -9.14 2.46 -12.89
C LEU A 159 -10.65 2.26 -12.98
N ASN A 160 -11.13 1.03 -13.17
CA ASN A 160 -12.57 0.75 -13.19
C ASN A 160 -13.24 1.19 -11.88
N ARG A 161 -12.64 0.86 -10.73
CA ARG A 161 -13.17 1.28 -9.42
C ARG A 161 -13.22 2.80 -9.28
N LEU A 162 -12.17 3.50 -9.71
CA LEU A 162 -12.14 4.96 -9.71
C LEU A 162 -13.25 5.56 -10.58
N LEU A 163 -13.46 5.02 -11.78
CA LEU A 163 -14.51 5.48 -12.69
C LEU A 163 -15.91 5.21 -12.13
N GLU A 164 -16.10 4.07 -11.47
CA GLU A 164 -17.34 3.70 -10.78
C GLU A 164 -17.68 4.63 -9.62
N GLU A 165 -16.72 4.89 -8.73
CA GLU A 165 -16.89 5.82 -7.60
C GLU A 165 -17.23 7.25 -8.06
N GLN A 166 -16.74 7.66 -9.24
CA GLN A 166 -16.94 9.01 -9.77
C GLN A 166 -18.07 9.11 -10.81
N HIS A 167 -18.80 8.01 -11.08
CA HIS A 167 -19.84 7.92 -12.09
C HIS A 167 -19.36 8.43 -13.47
N LEU A 168 -18.23 7.89 -13.92
CA LEU A 168 -17.60 8.16 -15.21
C LEU A 168 -17.54 6.87 -16.04
N TRP A 169 -17.42 7.00 -17.36
CA TRP A 169 -17.04 5.90 -18.25
C TRP A 169 -15.63 6.10 -18.77
N GLY A 170 -14.91 5.00 -18.94
CA GLY A 170 -13.62 4.96 -19.60
C GLY A 170 -13.69 4.07 -20.83
N HIS A 171 -13.15 4.54 -21.95
CA HIS A 171 -12.84 3.74 -23.12
C HIS A 171 -11.33 3.58 -23.22
N LEU A 172 -10.85 2.35 -23.09
CA LEU A 172 -9.46 1.98 -23.07
C LEU A 172 -9.09 1.26 -24.36
N ASP A 173 -8.36 1.94 -25.22
CA ASP A 173 -7.82 1.41 -26.47
C ASP A 173 -6.38 0.95 -26.24
N TRP A 174 -6.17 -0.38 -26.24
CA TRP A 174 -4.86 -0.99 -26.01
C TRP A 174 -3.90 -0.80 -27.18
N ASP A 175 -4.41 -0.85 -28.41
CA ASP A 175 -3.58 -0.80 -29.60
C ASP A 175 -3.00 0.62 -29.75
N ASN A 176 -3.82 1.64 -29.47
CA ASN A 176 -3.40 3.04 -29.50
C ASN A 176 -2.90 3.57 -28.15
N LYS A 177 -2.85 2.73 -27.11
CA LYS A 177 -2.50 3.10 -25.72
C LYS A 177 -3.20 4.38 -25.26
N THR A 178 -4.51 4.46 -25.47
CA THR A 178 -5.29 5.67 -25.20
C THR A 178 -6.46 5.36 -24.27
N LEU A 179 -6.59 6.15 -23.20
CA LEU A 179 -7.77 6.19 -22.35
C LEU A 179 -8.57 7.45 -22.66
N THR A 180 -9.83 7.28 -23.06
CA THR A 180 -10.79 8.38 -23.21
C THR A 180 -11.82 8.29 -22.08
N VAL A 181 -12.02 9.38 -21.34
CA VAL A 181 -13.00 9.43 -20.25
C VAL A 181 -14.17 10.36 -20.60
N THR A 182 -15.37 9.85 -20.38
CA THR A 182 -16.65 10.55 -20.58
C THR A 182 -17.57 10.40 -19.37
N THR A 183 -18.67 11.14 -19.35
CA THR A 183 -19.69 11.07 -18.30
C THR A 183 -20.60 9.85 -18.47
N SER A 184 -21.14 9.35 -17.35
CA SER A 184 -22.22 8.35 -17.35
C SER A 184 -23.54 8.87 -17.87
#